data_AF-A0A352ING4-F1
#
_entry.id   AF-A0A352ING4-F1
#
_cell.length_a   1.000
_cell.length_b   1.000
_cell.length_c   1.000
_cell.angle_alpha   90.00
_cell.angle_beta   90.00
_cell.angle_gamma   90.00
#
_symmetry.space_group_name_H-M   'P 1'
#
loop_
_entity.id
_entity.type
_entity.pdbx_description
1 polymer ?
#
loop_
_entity_poly.entity_id
_entity_poly.type
_entity_poly.pdbx_seq_one_letter_code
_entity_poly.pdbx_strand_id
1 'polypeptide(L)'
;SVQDKPGLPDWIHDLSESACALLVETRASSSQVLDEQLTRIRACLAEFPLEQRVDFTRDAKVSDQLWAIRKGTFPAVGAVRPNGTTVIIEDVTFPIDQLSEGVTRLQSLFVKHGYDDAIIFGHALEGNLHFVFPQGFDDPAEVARYEAFMQDVAQLVAVEFGGSLKAEHGTGRNMAPFVELEWGHDAWQLMWQIKRLLDPENLLNPDVVLSEDPQIHLKNLKPLPEADPLVDKCIECGFCEPVCPSEGLTLSPRQRIVIWRDIQARRRAGEDTAELEKAYQYHGLDTCAATGLCAQRCPVGINTGDLVRKLRSEKATGQSVANQLAKHFAGALKATRFVLASASMAERLLGAPLLTRLSGGVRKVSGGRVAQWDPSLPQPVRFVSPNAPEPSDGRPRVVYLAACVSRTMGPARGDKAQEPLIEVTRRLLEKGGYQVVYPEALDSLCCGQPFASKGYPDQAATKKDELISALLRASRNGVDPIYCDTSPCTLQIREAAEEAGLTLFDPVRFIRDHLYERLDFEPEQTPLAVHVTCSTQHL
;
A
#
# COMPACT_ATOMS: atom_id res chain seq x y z
N SER A 1 13.10 -14.03 -5.25
CA SER A 1 14.47 -13.61 -4.84
C SER A 1 14.51 -12.11 -4.61
N VAL A 2 15.42 -11.62 -3.76
CA VAL A 2 15.73 -10.17 -3.64
C VAL A 2 16.79 -9.71 -4.64
N GLN A 3 17.45 -10.63 -5.35
CA GLN A 3 18.61 -10.38 -6.21
C GLN A 3 18.43 -9.26 -7.25
N ASP A 4 17.21 -9.07 -7.78
CA ASP A 4 16.92 -8.07 -8.82
C ASP A 4 16.43 -6.73 -8.25
N LYS A 5 16.53 -6.52 -6.93
CA LYS A 5 16.08 -5.27 -6.31
C LYS A 5 17.00 -4.10 -6.70
N PRO A 6 16.43 -2.93 -7.05
CA PRO A 6 17.21 -1.74 -7.33
C PRO A 6 18.18 -1.39 -6.19
N GLY A 7 19.45 -1.16 -6.52
CA GLY A 7 20.50 -0.81 -5.57
C GLY A 7 21.35 -2.00 -5.09
N LEU A 8 21.04 -3.23 -5.51
CA LEU A 8 21.96 -4.35 -5.36
C LEU A 8 23.11 -4.25 -6.38
N PRO A 9 24.34 -4.56 -5.98
CA PRO A 9 25.45 -4.65 -6.93
C PRO A 9 25.27 -5.80 -7.93
N ASP A 10 25.71 -5.59 -9.18
CA ASP A 10 25.58 -6.56 -10.26
C ASP A 10 26.25 -7.91 -9.95
N TRP A 11 27.31 -7.91 -9.13
CA TRP A 11 28.02 -9.12 -8.72
C TRP A 11 27.21 -10.06 -7.82
N ILE A 12 26.00 -9.68 -7.38
CA ILE A 12 25.20 -10.55 -6.51
C ILE A 12 24.82 -11.87 -7.18
N HIS A 13 24.77 -11.89 -8.51
CA HIS A 13 24.55 -13.09 -9.32
C HIS A 13 25.76 -14.03 -9.36
N ASP A 14 26.94 -13.52 -9.00
CA ASP A 14 28.21 -14.26 -9.06
C ASP A 14 28.62 -14.86 -7.69
N LEU A 15 27.81 -14.65 -6.65
CA LEU A 15 28.05 -15.21 -5.31
C LEU A 15 27.95 -16.75 -5.33
N SER A 16 28.80 -17.40 -4.55
CA SER A 16 28.74 -18.85 -4.37
C SER A 16 27.44 -19.30 -3.71
N GLU A 17 27.02 -20.55 -3.94
CA GLU A 17 25.85 -21.14 -3.25
C GLU A 17 26.02 -21.18 -1.72
N SER A 18 27.27 -21.20 -1.24
CA SER A 18 27.62 -21.16 0.19
C SER A 18 27.78 -19.75 0.75
N ALA A 19 27.55 -18.70 -0.06
CA ALA A 19 27.78 -17.33 0.36
C ALA A 19 26.87 -16.93 1.53
N CYS A 20 27.47 -16.26 2.53
CA CYS A 20 26.77 -15.66 3.65
C CYS A 20 26.99 -14.15 3.62
N ALA A 21 25.92 -13.38 3.85
CA ALA A 21 25.98 -11.92 3.89
C ALA A 21 25.88 -11.41 5.33
N LEU A 22 26.80 -10.51 5.71
CA LEU A 22 26.78 -9.80 6.98
C LEU A 22 26.57 -8.30 6.74
N LEU A 23 25.48 -7.74 7.29
CA LEU A 23 25.24 -6.30 7.31
C LEU A 23 25.65 -5.73 8.66
N VAL A 24 26.57 -4.75 8.66
CA VAL A 24 27.10 -4.12 9.88
C VAL A 24 26.73 -2.64 9.89
N GLU A 25 26.06 -2.19 10.95
CA GLU A 25 25.83 -0.78 11.24
C GLU A 25 26.53 -0.40 12.55
N THR A 26 27.13 0.79 12.60
CA THR A 26 27.71 1.33 13.83
C THR A 26 27.36 2.82 13.97
N ARG A 27 27.22 3.28 15.22
CA ARG A 27 26.82 4.64 15.56
C ARG A 27 27.72 5.17 16.67
N ALA A 28 28.09 6.45 16.58
CA ALA A 28 28.88 7.14 17.59
C ALA A 28 28.39 8.58 17.82
N SER A 29 28.75 9.16 18.95
CA SER A 29 28.43 10.54 19.32
C SER A 29 29.25 11.60 18.56
N SER A 30 30.33 11.21 17.89
CA SER A 30 31.16 12.09 17.07
C SER A 30 31.74 11.37 15.86
N SER A 31 32.10 12.13 14.82
CA SER A 31 32.74 11.59 13.61
C SER A 31 34.07 10.91 13.91
N GLN A 32 34.87 11.46 14.82
CA GLN A 32 36.16 10.88 15.19
C GLN A 32 36.00 9.48 15.80
N VAL A 33 35.09 9.33 16.78
CA VAL A 33 34.84 8.03 17.41
C VAL A 33 34.28 7.03 16.40
N LEU A 34 33.43 7.49 15.47
CA LEU A 34 32.93 6.65 14.38
C LEU A 34 34.07 6.15 13.49
N ASP A 35 35.03 7.01 13.13
CA ASP A 35 36.16 6.63 12.29
C ASP A 35 37.11 5.64 12.99
N GLU A 36 37.33 5.81 14.30
CA GLU A 36 38.07 4.85 15.12
C GLU A 36 37.36 3.48 15.17
N GLN A 37 36.03 3.46 15.35
CA GLN A 37 35.23 2.23 15.31
C GLN A 37 35.32 1.54 13.94
N LEU A 38 35.13 2.29 12.84
CA LEU A 38 35.21 1.76 11.48
C LEU A 38 36.59 1.18 11.18
N THR A 39 37.68 1.82 11.64
CA THR A 39 39.04 1.32 11.49
C THR A 39 39.20 -0.03 12.19
N ARG A 40 38.72 -0.15 13.43
CA ARG A 40 38.76 -1.40 14.20
C ARG A 40 37.95 -2.51 13.54
N ILE A 41 36.75 -2.20 13.05
CA ILE A 41 35.89 -3.17 12.36
C ILE A 41 36.57 -3.66 11.08
N ARG A 42 37.10 -2.76 10.25
CA ARG A 42 37.82 -3.14 9.03
C ARG A 42 39.05 -4.01 9.31
N ALA A 43 39.80 -3.70 10.36
CA ALA A 43 40.96 -4.50 10.75
C ALA A 43 40.56 -5.93 11.14
N CYS A 44 39.46 -6.08 11.89
CA CYS A 44 38.91 -7.39 12.25
C CYS A 44 38.44 -8.19 11.02
N LEU A 45 37.72 -7.52 10.10
CA LEU A 45 37.20 -8.18 8.90
C LEU A 45 38.27 -8.55 7.88
N ALA A 46 39.44 -7.89 7.90
CA ALA A 46 40.52 -8.10 6.93
C ALA A 46 41.16 -9.50 7.01
N GLU A 47 40.99 -10.21 8.13
CA GLU A 47 41.52 -11.57 8.32
C GLU A 47 40.68 -12.64 7.60
N PHE A 48 39.46 -12.30 7.16
CA PHE A 48 38.54 -13.24 6.54
C PHE A 48 38.52 -13.08 5.01
N PRO A 49 38.55 -14.18 4.24
CA PRO A 49 38.35 -14.11 2.80
C PRO A 49 36.91 -13.69 2.51
N LEU A 50 36.75 -12.64 1.71
CA LEU A 50 35.45 -12.12 1.28
C LEU A 50 35.29 -12.37 -0.22
N GLU A 51 34.17 -12.95 -0.63
CA GLU A 51 33.84 -13.07 -2.06
C GLU A 51 33.60 -11.69 -2.67
N GLN A 52 32.78 -10.88 -2.00
CA GLN A 52 32.41 -9.53 -2.40
C GLN A 52 32.16 -8.65 -1.18
N ARG A 53 32.23 -7.32 -1.34
CA ARG A 53 31.92 -6.36 -0.27
C ARG A 53 31.34 -5.05 -0.79
N VAL A 54 30.45 -4.46 0.02
CA VAL A 54 30.09 -3.05 -0.08
C VAL A 54 30.80 -2.32 1.07
N ASP A 55 31.55 -1.26 0.76
CA ASP A 55 32.27 -0.50 1.78
C ASP A 55 31.31 0.28 2.69
N PHE A 56 31.71 0.47 3.95
CA PHE A 56 30.99 1.34 4.89
C PHE A 56 30.76 2.74 4.31
N THR A 57 29.53 3.22 4.42
CA THR A 57 29.08 4.51 3.90
C THR A 57 28.40 5.35 4.99
N ARG A 58 28.46 6.68 4.84
CA ARG A 58 27.67 7.63 5.64
C ARG A 58 26.49 8.21 4.85
N ASP A 59 26.34 7.81 3.59
CA ASP A 59 25.21 8.21 2.76
C ASP A 59 23.93 7.49 3.26
N ALA A 60 22.98 8.28 3.75
CA ALA A 60 21.70 7.78 4.23
C ALA A 60 20.95 7.00 3.15
N LYS A 61 21.03 7.42 1.88
CA LYS A 61 20.34 6.76 0.77
C LYS A 61 20.88 5.35 0.55
N VAL A 62 22.20 5.18 0.57
CA VAL A 62 22.84 3.85 0.40
C VAL A 62 22.57 2.98 1.63
N SER A 63 22.63 3.55 2.83
CA SER A 63 22.33 2.83 4.07
C SER A 63 20.89 2.32 4.09
N ASP A 64 19.92 3.16 3.70
CA ASP A 64 18.50 2.79 3.61
C ASP A 64 18.27 1.68 2.57
N GLN A 65 19.00 1.69 1.45
CA GLN A 65 18.94 0.62 0.44
C GLN A 65 19.43 -0.73 0.99
N LEU A 66 20.56 -0.75 1.69
CA LEU A 66 21.09 -1.96 2.34
C LEU A 66 20.12 -2.52 3.39
N TRP A 67 19.53 -1.65 4.20
CA TRP A 67 18.47 -2.04 5.13
C TRP A 67 17.21 -2.55 4.44
N ALA A 68 16.83 -1.96 3.30
CA ALA A 68 15.69 -2.42 2.51
C ALA A 68 15.91 -3.82 1.93
N ILE A 69 17.15 -4.19 1.60
CA ILE A 69 17.51 -5.56 1.20
C ILE A 69 17.28 -6.52 2.37
N ARG A 70 17.89 -6.25 3.55
CA ARG A 70 17.74 -7.09 4.75
C ARG A 70 16.28 -7.25 5.19
N LYS A 71 15.49 -6.18 5.17
CA LYS A 71 14.04 -6.20 5.47
C LYS A 71 13.23 -6.91 4.38
N GLY A 72 13.76 -6.92 3.15
CA GLY A 72 13.14 -7.48 1.98
C GLY A 72 13.22 -9.00 1.86
N THR A 73 14.03 -9.67 2.69
CA THR A 73 14.27 -11.12 2.63
C THR A 73 13.01 -11.92 2.96
N PHE A 74 12.33 -11.62 4.08
CA PHE A 74 11.09 -12.30 4.47
C PHE A 74 9.97 -12.17 3.40
N PRO A 75 9.65 -10.97 2.90
CA PRO A 75 8.65 -10.84 1.84
C PRO A 75 9.00 -11.53 0.53
N ALA A 76 10.29 -11.75 0.25
CA ALA A 76 10.71 -12.40 -0.99
C ALA A 76 10.26 -13.86 -1.04
N VAL A 77 10.30 -14.58 0.09
CA VAL A 77 9.73 -15.95 0.20
C VAL A 77 8.22 -15.88 -0.04
N GLY A 78 7.55 -14.91 0.59
CA GLY A 78 6.15 -14.64 0.36
C GLY A 78 5.81 -14.42 -1.13
N ALA A 79 6.62 -13.67 -1.87
CA ALA A 79 6.35 -13.38 -3.27
C ALA A 79 6.47 -14.63 -4.17
N VAL A 80 7.42 -15.52 -3.91
CA VAL A 80 7.70 -16.67 -4.78
C VAL A 80 6.93 -17.94 -4.41
N ARG A 81 6.35 -18.02 -3.20
CA ARG A 81 5.65 -19.22 -2.74
C ARG A 81 4.53 -19.68 -3.67
N PRO A 82 4.24 -21.00 -3.71
CA PRO A 82 3.02 -21.52 -4.29
C PRO A 82 1.79 -20.88 -3.63
N ASN A 83 0.78 -20.54 -4.44
CA ASN A 83 -0.49 -20.07 -3.89
C ASN A 83 -1.12 -21.13 -2.98
N GLY A 84 -1.95 -20.72 -2.02
CA GLY A 84 -2.51 -21.64 -1.02
C GLY A 84 -1.61 -21.88 0.19
N THR A 85 -0.28 -21.73 0.03
CA THR A 85 0.68 -21.97 1.12
C THR A 85 0.83 -20.77 2.07
N THR A 86 1.14 -21.10 3.32
CA THR A 86 1.50 -20.16 4.39
C THR A 86 2.99 -19.88 4.38
N VAL A 87 3.39 -18.66 4.72
CA VAL A 87 4.80 -18.37 5.01
C VAL A 87 5.02 -18.61 6.49
N ILE A 88 5.71 -19.69 6.83
CA ILE A 88 6.17 -19.93 8.19
C ILE A 88 7.40 -19.06 8.43
N ILE A 89 7.42 -18.38 9.56
CA ILE A 89 8.57 -17.62 10.04
C ILE A 89 8.73 -17.95 11.51
N GLU A 90 9.82 -18.63 11.84
CA GLU A 90 10.16 -18.99 13.21
C GLU A 90 11.57 -18.54 13.51
N ASP A 91 11.87 -18.43 14.79
CA ASP A 91 13.16 -17.96 15.26
C ASP A 91 13.77 -18.91 16.30
N VAL A 92 15.08 -19.10 16.18
CA VAL A 92 15.86 -19.94 17.07
C VAL A 92 17.10 -19.17 17.53
N THR A 93 17.67 -19.59 18.65
CA THR A 93 18.93 -19.06 19.16
C THR A 93 19.92 -20.18 19.35
N PHE A 94 21.12 -20.02 18.79
CA PHE A 94 22.27 -20.87 19.05
C PHE A 94 23.30 -20.14 19.92
N PRO A 95 24.07 -20.84 20.76
CA PRO A 95 25.27 -20.27 21.35
C PRO A 95 26.18 -19.66 20.27
N ILE A 96 26.66 -18.43 20.48
CA ILE A 96 27.38 -17.65 19.45
C ILE A 96 28.63 -18.39 18.95
N ASP A 97 29.33 -19.08 19.84
CA ASP A 97 30.52 -19.89 19.54
C ASP A 97 30.21 -21.11 18.65
N GLN A 98 28.94 -21.54 18.60
CA GLN A 98 28.46 -22.67 17.83
C GLN A 98 27.51 -22.26 16.68
N LEU A 99 27.33 -20.95 16.44
CA LEU A 99 26.37 -20.43 15.48
C LEU A 99 26.59 -20.98 14.07
N SER A 100 27.84 -21.04 13.60
CA SER A 100 28.14 -21.54 12.25
C SER A 100 27.74 -23.01 12.08
N GLU A 101 28.02 -23.85 13.08
CA GLU A 101 27.64 -25.27 13.03
C GLU A 101 26.11 -25.44 13.11
N GLY A 102 25.47 -24.69 14.00
CA GLY A 102 24.01 -24.66 14.14
C GLY A 102 23.31 -24.28 12.82
N VAL A 103 23.79 -23.24 12.14
CA VAL A 103 23.28 -22.82 10.81
C VAL A 103 23.41 -23.94 9.79
N THR A 104 24.59 -24.54 9.65
CA THR A 104 24.83 -25.60 8.66
C THR A 104 23.95 -26.83 8.93
N ARG A 105 23.74 -27.18 10.20
CA ARG A 105 22.86 -28.29 10.58
C ARG A 105 21.38 -27.97 10.36
N LEU A 106 20.96 -26.73 10.61
CA LEU A 106 19.61 -26.27 10.28
C LEU A 106 19.36 -26.28 8.76
N GLN A 107 20.32 -25.85 7.96
CA GLN A 107 20.27 -25.97 6.49
C GLN A 107 20.12 -27.42 6.05
N SER A 108 20.83 -28.34 6.70
CA SER A 108 20.72 -29.78 6.42
C SER A 108 19.31 -30.32 6.72
N LEU A 109 18.59 -29.75 7.71
CA LEU A 109 17.20 -30.10 7.97
C LEU A 109 16.26 -29.62 6.84
N PHE A 110 16.48 -28.43 6.26
CA PHE A 110 15.70 -28.00 5.09
C PHE A 110 15.88 -28.97 3.92
N VAL A 111 17.11 -29.39 3.64
CA VAL A 111 17.40 -30.38 2.60
C VAL A 111 16.75 -31.74 2.92
N LYS A 112 16.88 -32.22 4.17
CA LYS A 112 16.28 -33.49 4.62
C LYS A 112 14.76 -33.51 4.42
N HIS A 113 14.10 -32.39 4.69
CA HIS A 113 12.64 -32.26 4.64
C HIS A 113 12.13 -31.63 3.35
N GLY A 114 12.97 -31.34 2.37
CA GLY A 114 12.55 -30.81 1.06
C GLY A 114 11.98 -29.38 1.11
N TYR A 115 12.56 -28.51 1.93
CA TYR A 115 12.27 -27.07 1.95
C TYR A 115 13.35 -26.29 1.18
N ASP A 116 13.45 -26.52 -0.12
CA ASP A 116 14.51 -25.95 -0.97
C ASP A 116 14.42 -24.41 -1.09
N ASP A 117 13.22 -23.85 -0.90
CA ASP A 117 12.95 -22.41 -0.94
C ASP A 117 13.12 -21.72 0.44
N ALA A 118 13.63 -22.44 1.44
CA ALA A 118 13.86 -21.89 2.77
C ALA A 118 14.99 -20.86 2.78
N ILE A 119 14.84 -19.83 3.59
CA ILE A 119 15.89 -18.85 3.86
C ILE A 119 16.20 -18.79 5.34
N ILE A 120 17.45 -18.45 5.66
CA ILE A 120 17.90 -18.10 7.01
C ILE A 120 18.41 -16.66 6.98
N PHE A 121 17.98 -15.85 7.94
CA PHE A 121 18.53 -14.52 8.20
C PHE A 121 18.38 -14.21 9.68
N GLY A 122 19.02 -13.18 10.22
CA GLY A 122 18.81 -12.90 11.64
C GLY A 122 19.67 -11.81 12.23
N HIS A 123 19.81 -11.92 13.54
CA HIS A 123 20.60 -11.11 14.46
C HIS A 123 21.78 -11.95 14.92
N ALA A 124 22.80 -12.03 14.06
CA ALA A 124 23.93 -12.94 14.24
C ALA A 124 24.72 -12.67 15.55
N LEU A 125 24.80 -11.41 15.97
CA LEU A 125 25.50 -11.02 17.20
C LEU A 125 24.82 -11.59 18.46
N GLU A 126 23.51 -11.77 18.41
CA GLU A 126 22.68 -12.31 19.48
C GLU A 126 22.52 -13.84 19.37
N GLY A 127 23.12 -14.48 18.36
CA GLY A 127 22.92 -15.89 18.04
C GLY A 127 21.51 -16.22 17.54
N ASN A 128 20.68 -15.20 17.31
CA ASN A 128 19.27 -15.35 16.95
C ASN A 128 19.09 -15.35 15.44
N LEU A 129 18.49 -16.43 14.92
CA LEU A 129 18.24 -16.65 13.51
C LEU A 129 16.76 -16.89 13.28
N HIS A 130 16.26 -16.23 12.24
CA HIS A 130 14.98 -16.48 11.61
C HIS A 130 15.15 -17.46 10.47
N PHE A 131 14.26 -18.43 10.40
CA PHE A 131 14.08 -19.21 9.18
C PHE A 131 12.68 -19.07 8.63
N VAL A 132 12.58 -19.03 7.31
CA VAL A 132 11.34 -18.75 6.60
C VAL A 132 11.17 -19.69 5.43
N PHE A 133 10.02 -20.34 5.33
CA PHE A 133 9.70 -21.26 4.24
C PHE A 133 8.20 -21.31 3.95
N PRO A 134 7.80 -21.67 2.71
CA PRO A 134 6.40 -21.93 2.38
C PRO A 134 5.93 -23.29 2.92
N GLN A 135 4.71 -23.34 3.46
CA GLN A 135 4.10 -24.55 4.00
C GLN A 135 2.59 -24.61 3.67
N GLY A 136 2.15 -25.69 3.02
CA GLY A 136 0.73 -26.04 2.87
C GLY A 136 0.19 -26.77 4.10
N PHE A 137 -1.08 -26.55 4.42
CA PHE A 137 -1.75 -27.23 5.55
C PHE A 137 -3.06 -27.90 5.13
N ASP A 138 -3.28 -28.02 3.82
CA ASP A 138 -4.40 -28.69 3.17
C ASP A 138 -4.06 -30.11 2.69
N ASP A 139 -2.77 -30.44 2.53
CA ASP A 139 -2.28 -31.80 2.26
C ASP A 139 -1.76 -32.49 3.54
N PRO A 140 -2.35 -33.62 3.97
CA PRO A 140 -1.85 -34.41 5.10
C PRO A 140 -0.36 -34.80 5.01
N ALA A 141 0.16 -35.03 3.81
CA ALA A 141 1.58 -35.36 3.63
C ALA A 141 2.49 -34.16 3.95
N GLU A 142 2.10 -32.95 3.55
CA GLU A 142 2.81 -31.74 3.90
C GLU A 142 2.73 -31.42 5.39
N VAL A 143 1.59 -31.69 6.03
CA VAL A 143 1.43 -31.55 7.49
C VAL A 143 2.37 -32.50 8.24
N ALA A 144 2.44 -33.77 7.82
CA ALA A 144 3.34 -34.76 8.44
C ALA A 144 4.82 -34.38 8.26
N ARG A 145 5.19 -33.86 7.07
CA ARG A 145 6.54 -33.32 6.80
C ARG A 145 6.87 -32.16 7.73
N TYR A 146 5.91 -31.25 7.94
CA TYR A 146 6.07 -30.11 8.84
C TYR A 146 6.24 -30.54 10.31
N GLU A 147 5.42 -31.47 10.79
CA GLU A 147 5.55 -32.03 12.14
C GLU A 147 6.95 -32.65 12.34
N ALA A 148 7.41 -33.46 11.39
CA ALA A 148 8.72 -34.09 11.45
C ALA A 148 9.85 -33.06 11.42
N PHE A 149 9.73 -32.02 10.59
CA PHE A 149 10.70 -30.91 10.54
C PHE A 149 10.76 -30.16 11.88
N MET A 150 9.61 -29.79 12.45
CA MET A 150 9.58 -29.06 13.73
C MET A 150 10.13 -29.90 14.88
N GLN A 151 9.89 -31.22 14.91
CA GLN A 151 10.50 -32.12 15.89
C GLN A 151 12.03 -32.17 15.78
N ASP A 152 12.56 -32.29 14.56
CA ASP A 152 14.00 -32.29 14.33
C ASP A 152 14.64 -30.94 14.70
N VAL A 153 13.98 -29.82 14.39
CA VAL A 153 14.43 -28.48 14.80
C VAL A 153 14.44 -28.36 16.33
N ALA A 154 13.38 -28.81 16.99
CA ALA A 154 13.26 -28.81 18.45
C ALA A 154 14.39 -29.61 19.11
N GLN A 155 14.66 -30.82 18.60
CA GLN A 155 15.74 -31.67 19.05
C GLN A 155 17.12 -31.03 18.81
N LEU A 156 17.37 -30.53 17.61
CA LEU A 156 18.63 -29.88 17.23
C LEU A 156 18.90 -28.71 18.17
N VAL A 157 17.98 -27.76 18.25
CA VAL A 157 18.23 -26.49 18.93
C VAL A 157 18.19 -26.66 20.44
N ALA A 158 17.11 -27.20 21.00
CA ALA A 158 16.92 -27.22 22.46
C ALA A 158 17.78 -28.28 23.15
N VAL A 159 18.00 -29.45 22.53
CA VAL A 159 18.68 -30.56 23.18
C VAL A 159 20.15 -30.62 22.80
N GLU A 160 20.48 -30.59 21.51
CA GLU A 160 21.87 -30.79 21.07
C GLU A 160 22.73 -29.54 21.27
N PHE A 161 22.19 -28.35 20.99
CA PHE A 161 22.90 -27.09 21.14
C PHE A 161 22.60 -26.36 22.45
N GLY A 162 21.59 -26.81 23.22
CA GLY A 162 21.13 -26.08 24.42
C GLY A 162 20.66 -24.65 24.11
N GLY A 163 20.18 -24.43 22.88
CA GLY A 163 19.66 -23.17 22.38
C GLY A 163 18.20 -22.95 22.77
N SER A 164 17.61 -21.91 22.19
CA SER A 164 16.19 -21.55 22.42
C SER A 164 15.38 -21.65 21.13
N LEU A 165 14.14 -22.14 21.24
CA LEU A 165 13.19 -22.29 20.13
C LEU A 165 12.35 -21.03 19.86
N LYS A 166 12.67 -19.94 20.57
CA LYS A 166 11.99 -18.65 20.47
C LYS A 166 12.89 -17.56 21.04
N ALA A 167 13.16 -16.52 20.27
CA ALA A 167 13.98 -15.39 20.76
C ALA A 167 13.10 -14.14 20.94
N GLU A 168 12.48 -13.68 19.86
CA GLU A 168 11.69 -12.45 19.80
C GLU A 168 10.21 -12.70 19.43
N HIS A 169 9.89 -13.77 18.70
CA HIS A 169 8.49 -14.02 18.29
C HIS A 169 7.62 -14.58 19.42
N GLY A 170 8.26 -15.11 20.48
CA GLY A 170 7.60 -15.78 21.58
C GLY A 170 7.17 -17.21 21.21
N THR A 171 6.34 -17.82 22.06
CA THR A 171 5.98 -19.24 21.87
C THR A 171 4.95 -19.43 20.75
N GLY A 172 3.81 -18.73 20.84
CA GLY A 172 2.67 -18.99 19.98
C GLY A 172 2.19 -20.46 20.02
N ARG A 173 1.16 -20.78 19.23
CA ARG A 173 0.69 -22.18 19.14
C ARG A 173 1.75 -23.10 18.53
N ASN A 174 2.65 -22.55 17.71
CA ASN A 174 3.61 -23.34 16.97
C ASN A 174 4.72 -23.92 17.86
N MET A 175 5.21 -23.16 18.84
CA MET A 175 6.24 -23.62 19.77
C MET A 175 5.70 -24.14 21.11
N ALA A 176 4.40 -23.99 21.38
CA ALA A 176 3.79 -24.40 22.65
C ALA A 176 4.04 -25.87 23.04
N PRO A 177 4.00 -26.84 22.11
CA PRO A 177 4.34 -28.24 22.42
C PRO A 177 5.75 -28.46 22.93
N PHE A 178 6.69 -27.59 22.55
CA PHE A 178 8.13 -27.78 22.79
C PHE A 178 8.63 -27.00 24.01
N VAL A 179 7.76 -26.28 24.72
CA VAL A 179 8.16 -25.49 25.91
C VAL A 179 8.75 -26.36 27.01
N GLU A 180 8.15 -27.54 27.27
CA GLU A 180 8.69 -28.47 28.27
C GLU A 180 10.06 -29.01 27.87
N LEU A 181 10.26 -29.30 26.57
CA LEU A 181 11.55 -29.76 26.05
C LEU A 181 12.66 -28.71 26.26
N GLU A 182 12.36 -27.44 25.99
CA GLU A 182 13.32 -26.34 26.11
C GLU A 182 13.61 -25.93 27.55
N TRP A 183 12.58 -25.87 28.41
CA TRP A 183 12.70 -25.32 29.78
C TRP A 183 12.86 -26.39 30.86
N GLY A 184 12.60 -27.65 30.52
CA GLY A 184 12.54 -28.76 31.46
C GLY A 184 11.22 -28.82 32.25
N HIS A 185 10.95 -30.01 32.79
CA HIS A 185 9.69 -30.34 33.46
C HIS A 185 9.36 -29.40 34.63
N ASP A 186 10.30 -29.14 35.51
CA ASP A 186 10.06 -28.37 36.74
C ASP A 186 9.67 -26.91 36.44
N ALA A 187 10.35 -26.28 35.48
CA ALA A 187 10.03 -24.91 35.06
C ALA A 187 8.69 -24.87 34.34
N TRP A 188 8.41 -25.82 33.45
CA TRP A 188 7.13 -25.94 32.77
C TRP A 188 5.95 -26.12 33.74
N GLN A 189 6.11 -26.96 34.78
CA GLN A 189 5.12 -27.12 35.85
C GLN A 189 4.88 -25.80 36.61
N LEU A 190 5.94 -25.06 36.95
CA LEU A 190 5.81 -23.77 37.61
C LEU A 190 5.05 -22.75 36.74
N MET A 191 5.33 -22.71 35.42
CA MET A 191 4.59 -21.86 34.48
C MET A 191 3.09 -22.19 34.48
N TRP A 192 2.73 -23.48 34.49
CA TRP A 192 1.34 -23.93 34.60
C TRP A 192 0.69 -23.58 35.94
N GLN A 193 1.41 -23.69 37.04
CA GLN A 193 0.91 -23.27 38.36
C GLN A 193 0.57 -21.78 38.38
N ILE A 194 1.46 -20.94 37.83
CA ILE A 194 1.23 -19.50 37.70
C ILE A 194 0.02 -19.22 36.82
N LYS A 195 -0.08 -19.89 35.66
CA LYS A 195 -1.21 -19.75 34.73
C LYS A 195 -2.53 -20.10 35.42
N ARG A 196 -2.60 -21.23 36.11
CA ARG A 196 -3.81 -21.70 36.82
C ARG A 196 -4.17 -20.84 38.03
N LEU A 197 -3.20 -20.17 38.65
CA LEU A 197 -3.44 -19.23 39.74
C LEU A 197 -4.10 -17.93 39.25
N LEU A 198 -3.64 -17.42 38.10
CA LEU A 198 -4.12 -16.15 37.52
C LEU A 198 -5.34 -16.31 36.61
N ASP A 199 -5.52 -17.47 35.99
CA ASP A 199 -6.59 -17.79 35.06
C ASP A 199 -7.11 -19.22 35.31
N PRO A 200 -7.83 -19.44 36.43
CA PRO A 200 -8.27 -20.78 36.85
C PRO A 200 -9.25 -21.44 35.88
N GLU A 201 -9.97 -20.65 35.08
CA GLU A 201 -10.92 -21.13 34.07
C GLU A 201 -10.27 -21.25 32.67
N ASN A 202 -8.99 -20.92 32.53
CA ASN A 202 -8.23 -20.96 31.28
C ASN A 202 -8.86 -20.17 30.12
N LEU A 203 -9.40 -18.98 30.41
CA LEU A 203 -10.09 -18.13 29.43
C LEU A 203 -9.13 -17.26 28.61
N LEU A 204 -7.96 -16.94 29.16
CA LEU A 204 -7.01 -16.01 28.57
C LEU A 204 -6.04 -16.75 27.63
N ASN A 205 -6.34 -16.76 26.33
CA ASN A 205 -5.49 -17.32 25.26
C ASN A 205 -5.04 -18.77 25.54
N PRO A 206 -5.97 -19.73 25.64
CA PRO A 206 -5.63 -21.15 25.82
C PRO A 206 -4.76 -21.66 24.66
N ASP A 207 -3.79 -22.50 25.01
CA ASP A 207 -2.88 -23.22 24.11
C ASP A 207 -1.91 -22.36 23.27
N VAL A 208 -1.81 -21.06 23.55
CA VAL A 208 -0.94 -20.14 22.79
C VAL A 208 0.46 -20.03 23.37
N VAL A 209 0.65 -20.13 24.69
CA VAL A 209 1.99 -20.02 25.31
C VAL A 209 2.37 -21.31 26.01
N LEU A 210 1.39 -21.95 26.64
CA LEU A 210 1.51 -23.25 27.26
C LEU A 210 0.37 -24.10 26.70
N SER A 211 0.68 -25.33 26.35
CA SER A 211 -0.33 -26.33 25.99
C SER A 211 0.08 -27.68 26.55
N GLU A 212 -0.92 -28.49 26.89
CA GLU A 212 -0.75 -29.91 27.22
C GLU A 212 -1.04 -30.80 25.99
N ASP A 213 -1.43 -30.20 24.85
CA ASP A 213 -1.67 -30.88 23.58
C ASP A 213 -0.39 -30.88 22.72
N PRO A 214 0.28 -32.04 22.55
CA PRO A 214 1.54 -32.10 21.80
C PRO A 214 1.36 -31.76 20.31
N GLN A 215 0.12 -31.79 19.80
CA GLN A 215 -0.19 -31.54 18.40
C GLN A 215 -0.88 -30.19 18.17
N ILE A 216 -0.90 -29.28 19.16
CA ILE A 216 -1.59 -27.99 18.98
C ILE A 216 -1.05 -27.19 17.79
N HIS A 217 0.25 -27.30 17.51
CA HIS A 217 0.92 -26.65 16.37
C HIS A 217 0.42 -27.10 14.98
N LEU A 218 -0.37 -28.18 14.92
CA LEU A 218 -0.96 -28.73 13.70
C LEU A 218 -2.48 -28.50 13.62
N LYS A 219 -3.08 -27.90 14.65
CA LYS A 219 -4.53 -27.76 14.79
C LYS A 219 -4.96 -26.30 14.62
N ASN A 220 -6.21 -26.12 14.19
CA ASN A 220 -6.86 -24.79 14.08
C ASN A 220 -6.04 -23.79 13.26
N LEU A 221 -5.31 -24.29 12.25
CA LEU A 221 -4.50 -23.46 11.38
C LEU A 221 -5.40 -22.68 10.44
N LYS A 222 -5.08 -21.40 10.26
CA LYS A 222 -5.82 -20.54 9.37
C LYS A 222 -5.49 -20.93 7.92
N PRO A 223 -6.46 -21.36 7.11
CA PRO A 223 -6.21 -21.65 5.71
C PRO A 223 -5.94 -20.36 4.92
N LEU A 224 -5.17 -20.46 3.83
CA LEU A 224 -4.88 -19.35 2.91
C LEU A 224 -5.39 -19.64 1.49
N PRO A 225 -6.71 -19.89 1.32
CA PRO A 225 -7.23 -20.30 0.03
C PRO A 225 -7.07 -19.19 -1.02
N GLU A 226 -6.95 -19.59 -2.28
CA GLU A 226 -6.88 -18.66 -3.40
C GLU A 226 -8.18 -17.84 -3.52
N ALA A 227 -8.07 -16.58 -3.93
CA ALA A 227 -9.20 -15.71 -4.18
C ALA A 227 -9.14 -15.01 -5.53
N ASP A 228 -7.99 -14.42 -5.84
CA ASP A 228 -7.78 -13.67 -7.08
C ASP A 228 -6.27 -13.46 -7.31
N PRO A 229 -5.76 -13.67 -8.53
CA PRO A 229 -4.34 -13.47 -8.83
C PRO A 229 -3.79 -12.10 -8.41
N LEU A 230 -4.62 -11.06 -8.36
CA LEU A 230 -4.23 -9.72 -7.89
C LEU A 230 -3.83 -9.67 -6.42
N VAL A 231 -4.25 -10.64 -5.60
CA VAL A 231 -4.03 -10.64 -4.14
C VAL A 231 -3.55 -11.97 -3.57
N ASP A 232 -3.44 -13.03 -4.36
CA ASP A 232 -3.09 -14.37 -3.86
C ASP A 232 -1.67 -14.43 -3.26
N LYS A 233 -0.78 -13.55 -3.69
CA LYS A 233 0.55 -13.37 -3.06
C LYS A 233 0.50 -12.75 -1.66
N CYS A 234 -0.66 -12.33 -1.15
CA CYS A 234 -0.77 -11.70 0.18
C CYS A 234 -0.39 -12.69 1.28
N ILE A 235 0.61 -12.33 2.09
CA ILE A 235 1.06 -13.07 3.28
C ILE A 235 0.37 -12.62 4.58
N GLU A 236 -0.62 -11.74 4.48
CA GLU A 236 -1.43 -11.28 5.63
C GLU A 236 -0.65 -10.59 6.78
N CYS A 237 0.51 -10.02 6.47
CA CYS A 237 1.38 -9.30 7.43
C CYS A 237 0.81 -7.99 8.00
N GLY A 238 -0.12 -7.33 7.30
CA GLY A 238 -0.77 -6.11 7.79
C GLY A 238 -0.02 -4.79 7.56
N PHE A 239 1.15 -4.77 6.90
CA PHE A 239 1.87 -3.52 6.60
C PHE A 239 1.06 -2.48 5.80
N CYS A 240 0.05 -2.94 5.06
CA CYS A 240 -0.84 -2.09 4.29
C CYS A 240 -1.95 -1.41 5.13
N GLU A 241 -2.19 -1.84 6.37
CA GLU A 241 -3.30 -1.36 7.18
C GLU A 241 -3.15 0.13 7.57
N PRO A 242 -2.00 0.60 8.11
CA PRO A 242 -1.84 1.97 8.62
C PRO A 242 -1.96 3.09 7.59
N VAL A 243 -1.89 2.76 6.30
CA VAL A 243 -1.99 3.73 5.18
C VAL A 243 -3.37 3.73 4.53
N CYS A 244 -4.29 2.89 5.00
CA CYS A 244 -5.61 2.78 4.41
C CYS A 244 -6.51 3.93 4.89
N PRO A 245 -7.06 4.77 3.99
CA PRO A 245 -7.97 5.84 4.40
C PRO A 245 -9.28 5.35 5.03
N SER A 246 -9.60 4.07 4.85
CA SER A 246 -10.80 3.42 5.40
C SER A 246 -10.52 2.68 6.71
N GLU A 247 -9.27 2.66 7.19
CA GLU A 247 -8.91 2.09 8.49
C GLU A 247 -9.68 2.80 9.62
N GLY A 248 -10.20 2.04 10.58
CA GLY A 248 -11.03 2.55 11.67
C GLY A 248 -12.50 2.81 11.29
N LEU A 249 -12.82 2.97 10.01
CA LEU A 249 -14.20 3.04 9.52
C LEU A 249 -14.76 1.66 9.15
N THR A 250 -14.02 0.89 8.33
CA THR A 250 -14.39 -0.46 7.89
C THR A 250 -13.17 -1.39 7.79
N LEU A 251 -13.18 -2.33 6.84
CA LEU A 251 -12.12 -3.31 6.65
C LEU A 251 -10.82 -2.65 6.17
N SER A 252 -9.71 -3.04 6.77
CA SER A 252 -8.38 -2.74 6.23
C SER A 252 -8.14 -3.46 4.89
N PRO A 253 -7.10 -3.11 4.11
CA PRO A 253 -6.80 -3.80 2.86
C PRO A 253 -6.51 -5.29 3.05
N ARG A 254 -5.80 -5.67 4.14
CA ARG A 254 -5.60 -7.07 4.50
C ARG A 254 -6.91 -7.76 4.85
N GLN A 255 -7.75 -7.15 5.68
CA GLN A 255 -9.04 -7.72 6.07
C GLN A 255 -9.96 -7.93 4.86
N ARG A 256 -9.94 -7.02 3.86
CA ARG A 256 -10.65 -7.20 2.58
C ARG A 256 -10.21 -8.46 1.87
N ILE A 257 -8.90 -8.69 1.76
CA ILE A 257 -8.33 -9.88 1.13
C ILE A 257 -8.75 -11.14 1.90
N VAL A 258 -8.62 -11.15 3.22
CA VAL A 258 -8.98 -12.30 4.07
C VAL A 258 -10.45 -12.67 3.91
N ILE A 259 -11.37 -11.71 3.96
CA ILE A 259 -12.80 -11.99 3.81
C ILE A 259 -13.13 -12.41 2.38
N TRP A 260 -12.47 -11.82 1.38
CA TRP A 260 -12.67 -12.24 -0.01
C TRP A 260 -12.20 -13.68 -0.25
N ARG A 261 -11.08 -14.09 0.37
CA ARG A 261 -10.60 -15.48 0.40
C ARG A 261 -11.65 -16.43 0.98
N ASP A 262 -12.23 -16.08 2.12
CA ASP A 262 -13.30 -16.87 2.74
C ASP A 262 -14.53 -17.01 1.82
N ILE A 263 -14.98 -15.90 1.23
CA ILE A 263 -16.10 -15.91 0.25
C ILE A 263 -15.79 -16.84 -0.93
N GLN A 264 -14.59 -16.77 -1.52
CA GLN A 264 -14.22 -17.63 -2.65
C GLN A 264 -14.09 -19.11 -2.25
N ALA A 265 -13.55 -19.40 -1.06
CA ALA A 265 -13.44 -20.77 -0.56
C ALA A 265 -14.82 -21.40 -0.36
N ARG A 266 -15.74 -20.69 0.30
CA ARG A 266 -17.12 -21.13 0.53
C ARG A 266 -17.90 -21.33 -0.77
N ARG A 267 -17.75 -20.41 -1.73
CA ARG A 267 -18.32 -20.55 -3.08
C ARG A 267 -17.86 -21.84 -3.76
N ARG A 268 -16.56 -22.14 -3.72
CA ARG A 268 -16.00 -23.38 -4.29
C ARG A 268 -16.50 -24.63 -3.57
N ALA A 269 -16.76 -24.55 -2.27
CA ALA A 269 -17.37 -25.61 -1.48
C ALA A 269 -18.89 -25.77 -1.72
N GLY A 270 -19.52 -24.89 -2.50
CA GLY A 270 -20.96 -24.90 -2.73
C GLY A 270 -21.78 -24.38 -1.55
N GLU A 271 -21.17 -23.67 -0.61
CA GLU A 271 -21.84 -23.03 0.52
C GLU A 271 -22.56 -21.74 0.09
N ASP A 272 -23.67 -21.41 0.76
CA ASP A 272 -24.35 -20.14 0.55
C ASP A 272 -23.51 -18.98 1.13
N THR A 273 -23.17 -18.04 0.25
CA THR A 273 -22.34 -16.86 0.55
C THR A 273 -23.11 -15.56 0.44
N ALA A 274 -24.44 -15.60 0.19
CA ALA A 274 -25.23 -14.41 -0.10
C ALA A 274 -25.17 -13.34 1.01
N GLU A 275 -25.27 -13.74 2.28
CA GLU A 275 -25.18 -12.79 3.40
C GLU A 275 -23.77 -12.16 3.54
N LEU A 276 -22.72 -12.97 3.40
CA LEU A 276 -21.34 -12.50 3.45
C LEU A 276 -21.04 -11.53 2.32
N GLU A 277 -21.49 -11.83 1.11
CA GLU A 277 -21.31 -10.94 -0.05
C GLU A 277 -22.08 -9.65 0.07
N LYS A 278 -23.30 -9.70 0.64
CA LYS A 278 -24.11 -8.52 0.93
C LYS A 278 -23.40 -7.62 1.95
N ALA A 279 -22.83 -8.18 3.01
CA ALA A 279 -22.03 -7.43 3.97
C ALA A 279 -20.74 -6.88 3.31
N TYR A 280 -20.07 -7.70 2.51
CA TYR A 280 -18.85 -7.34 1.79
C TYR A 280 -19.07 -6.22 0.77
N GLN A 281 -20.29 -6.01 0.27
CA GLN A 281 -20.59 -4.90 -0.61
C GLN A 281 -20.23 -3.55 0.04
N TYR A 282 -20.76 -3.26 1.22
CA TYR A 282 -20.43 -2.01 1.91
C TYR A 282 -19.04 -2.07 2.55
N HIS A 283 -18.80 -3.12 3.33
CA HIS A 283 -17.60 -3.23 4.16
C HIS A 283 -16.33 -3.47 3.35
N GLY A 284 -16.44 -4.16 2.22
CA GLY A 284 -15.36 -4.61 1.34
C GLY A 284 -15.16 -3.73 0.10
N LEU A 285 -16.24 -3.30 -0.56
CA LEU A 285 -16.18 -2.59 -1.84
C LEU A 285 -16.47 -1.10 -1.71
N ASP A 286 -17.62 -0.70 -1.18
CA ASP A 286 -18.09 0.70 -1.27
C ASP A 286 -17.23 1.67 -0.46
N THR A 287 -16.68 1.19 0.65
CA THR A 287 -15.88 2.01 1.59
C THR A 287 -14.41 2.11 1.20
N CYS A 288 -13.93 1.29 0.27
CA CYS A 288 -12.56 1.40 -0.24
C CYS A 288 -12.43 2.59 -1.20
N ALA A 289 -11.48 3.50 -0.94
CA ALA A 289 -11.22 4.63 -1.83
C ALA A 289 -10.56 4.21 -3.16
N ALA A 290 -10.05 2.97 -3.27
CA ALA A 290 -9.31 2.44 -4.42
C ALA A 290 -8.11 3.31 -4.83
N THR A 291 -7.45 3.96 -3.87
CA THR A 291 -6.33 4.88 -4.12
C THR A 291 -5.02 4.17 -4.42
N GLY A 292 -4.84 2.95 -3.90
CA GLY A 292 -3.63 2.16 -4.09
C GLY A 292 -2.50 2.43 -3.09
N LEU A 293 -2.73 3.25 -2.05
CA LEU A 293 -1.72 3.50 -1.00
C LEU A 293 -1.22 2.22 -0.32
N CYS A 294 -2.09 1.21 -0.20
CA CYS A 294 -1.72 -0.11 0.31
C CYS A 294 -0.52 -0.72 -0.43
N ALA A 295 -0.37 -0.47 -1.73
CA ALA A 295 0.71 -1.01 -2.55
C ALA A 295 2.07 -0.40 -2.20
N GLN A 296 2.10 0.86 -1.74
CA GLN A 296 3.35 1.52 -1.34
C GLN A 296 3.97 0.90 -0.09
N ARG A 297 3.16 0.24 0.74
CA ARG A 297 3.61 -0.45 1.96
C ARG A 297 3.62 -1.96 1.83
N CYS A 298 2.94 -2.51 0.82
CA CYS A 298 2.87 -3.94 0.63
C CYS A 298 4.24 -4.46 0.16
N PRO A 299 4.90 -5.34 0.91
CA PRO A 299 6.25 -5.75 0.55
C PRO A 299 6.28 -6.76 -0.60
N VAL A 300 5.11 -7.25 -1.03
CA VAL A 300 4.89 -8.10 -2.21
C VAL A 300 4.10 -7.37 -3.31
N GLY A 301 4.00 -6.04 -3.24
CA GLY A 301 3.47 -5.20 -4.32
C GLY A 301 1.95 -5.23 -4.53
N ILE A 302 1.17 -5.72 -3.56
CA ILE A 302 -0.29 -5.87 -3.74
C ILE A 302 -1.02 -4.54 -3.65
N ASN A 303 -1.82 -4.28 -4.68
CA ASN A 303 -2.75 -3.18 -4.71
C ASN A 303 -4.20 -3.67 -4.55
N THR A 304 -4.73 -3.61 -3.32
CA THR A 304 -6.14 -3.94 -3.07
C THR A 304 -7.12 -3.03 -3.81
N GLY A 305 -6.70 -1.82 -4.22
CA GLY A 305 -7.49 -0.95 -5.08
C GLY A 305 -7.81 -1.55 -6.44
N ASP A 306 -6.89 -2.34 -7.01
CA ASP A 306 -7.11 -3.04 -8.28
C ASP A 306 -8.14 -4.16 -8.14
N LEU A 307 -8.04 -4.96 -7.08
CA LEU A 307 -9.07 -5.96 -6.75
C LEU A 307 -10.44 -5.29 -6.60
N VAL A 308 -10.53 -4.19 -5.85
CA VAL A 308 -11.82 -3.49 -5.66
C VAL A 308 -12.37 -2.95 -6.97
N ARG A 309 -11.54 -2.39 -7.86
CA ARG A 309 -11.99 -1.94 -9.19
C ARG A 309 -12.50 -3.11 -10.03
N LYS A 310 -11.80 -4.24 -10.05
CA LYS A 310 -12.22 -5.47 -10.73
C LYS A 310 -13.59 -5.93 -10.22
N LEU A 311 -13.75 -6.09 -8.91
CA LEU A 311 -15.00 -6.54 -8.31
C LEU A 311 -16.16 -5.54 -8.52
N ARG A 312 -15.88 -4.23 -8.53
CA ARG A 312 -16.87 -3.21 -8.91
C ARG A 312 -17.30 -3.36 -10.37
N SER A 313 -16.36 -3.66 -11.26
CA SER A 313 -16.64 -3.88 -12.68
C SER A 313 -17.52 -5.10 -12.91
N GLU A 314 -17.24 -6.21 -12.23
CA GLU A 314 -18.06 -7.43 -12.31
C GLU A 314 -19.50 -7.23 -11.81
N LYS A 315 -19.69 -6.33 -10.83
CA LYS A 315 -21.00 -5.98 -10.28
C LYS A 315 -21.67 -4.78 -10.95
N ALA A 316 -21.05 -4.16 -11.95
CA ALA A 316 -21.56 -2.94 -12.55
C ALA A 316 -22.83 -3.20 -13.39
N THR A 317 -23.93 -2.52 -13.05
CA THR A 317 -25.21 -2.65 -13.77
C THR A 317 -25.57 -1.43 -14.62
N GLY A 318 -24.83 -0.33 -14.48
CA GLY A 318 -25.14 0.97 -15.07
C GLY A 318 -24.47 1.28 -16.42
N GLN A 319 -24.07 0.27 -17.19
CA GLN A 319 -23.24 0.45 -18.41
C GLN A 319 -23.84 1.45 -19.41
N SER A 320 -25.16 1.39 -19.64
CA SER A 320 -25.85 2.33 -20.55
C SER A 320 -25.76 3.77 -20.05
N VAL A 321 -25.94 3.99 -18.75
CA VAL A 321 -25.82 5.32 -18.13
C VAL A 321 -24.38 5.81 -18.18
N ALA A 322 -23.41 4.94 -17.87
CA ALA A 322 -21.99 5.27 -17.97
C ALA A 322 -21.61 5.67 -19.41
N ASN A 323 -22.09 4.93 -20.42
CA ASN A 323 -21.90 5.26 -21.84
C ASN A 323 -22.49 6.63 -22.19
N GLN A 324 -23.72 6.91 -21.77
CA GLN A 324 -24.37 8.20 -22.03
C GLN A 324 -23.61 9.35 -21.35
N LEU A 325 -23.17 9.17 -20.10
CA LEU A 325 -22.38 10.16 -19.37
C LEU A 325 -21.02 10.41 -20.02
N ALA A 326 -20.33 9.36 -20.50
CA ALA A 326 -19.04 9.49 -21.17
C ALA A 326 -19.18 10.24 -22.51
N LYS A 327 -20.18 9.87 -23.32
CA LYS A 327 -20.49 10.51 -24.61
C LYS A 327 -20.93 11.96 -24.47
N HIS A 328 -21.77 12.25 -23.48
CA HIS A 328 -22.34 13.59 -23.25
C HIS A 328 -21.73 14.28 -22.02
N PHE A 329 -20.42 14.11 -21.81
CA PHE A 329 -19.73 14.58 -20.61
C PHE A 329 -19.89 16.09 -20.36
N ALA A 330 -19.79 16.91 -21.40
CA ALA A 330 -20.06 18.36 -21.29
C ALA A 330 -21.48 18.67 -20.82
N GLY A 331 -22.47 17.87 -21.25
CA GLY A 331 -23.85 17.95 -20.77
C GLY A 331 -23.97 17.57 -19.29
N ALA A 332 -23.26 16.52 -18.87
CA ALA A 332 -23.20 16.10 -17.47
C ALA A 332 -22.58 17.17 -16.55
N LEU A 333 -21.51 17.85 -16.99
CA LEU A 333 -20.93 18.98 -16.25
C LEU A 333 -21.89 20.17 -16.17
N LYS A 334 -22.59 20.51 -17.26
CA LYS A 334 -23.62 21.56 -17.26
C LYS A 334 -24.76 21.24 -16.29
N ALA A 335 -25.24 20.00 -16.28
CA ALA A 335 -26.26 19.54 -15.33
C ALA A 335 -25.77 19.63 -13.88
N THR A 336 -24.50 19.26 -13.62
CA THR A 336 -23.90 19.38 -12.29
C THR A 336 -23.83 20.83 -11.83
N ARG A 337 -23.35 21.76 -12.68
CA ARG A 337 -23.34 23.20 -12.37
C ARG A 337 -24.75 23.73 -12.11
N PHE A 338 -25.74 23.28 -12.86
CA PHE A 338 -27.14 23.66 -12.63
C PHE A 338 -27.63 23.21 -11.25
N VAL A 339 -27.37 21.95 -10.87
CA VAL A 339 -27.74 21.42 -9.54
C VAL A 339 -27.07 22.22 -8.42
N LEU A 340 -25.77 22.52 -8.55
CA LEU A 340 -25.05 23.35 -7.58
C LEU A 340 -25.61 24.78 -7.51
N ALA A 341 -25.99 25.37 -8.65
CA ALA A 341 -26.63 26.68 -8.70
C ALA A 341 -27.99 26.67 -7.97
N SER A 342 -28.80 25.63 -8.19
CA SER A 342 -30.07 25.45 -7.50
C SER A 342 -29.88 25.28 -5.99
N ALA A 343 -28.89 24.49 -5.56
CA ALA A 343 -28.57 24.29 -4.14
C ALA A 343 -28.11 25.59 -3.48
N SER A 344 -27.20 26.34 -4.12
CA SER A 344 -26.74 27.65 -3.63
C SER A 344 -27.88 28.68 -3.56
N MET A 345 -28.83 28.63 -4.49
CA MET A 345 -30.02 29.48 -4.44
C MET A 345 -30.96 29.07 -3.30
N ALA A 346 -31.17 27.77 -3.09
CA ALA A 346 -31.96 27.27 -1.97
C ALA A 346 -31.34 27.67 -0.63
N GLU A 347 -30.01 27.59 -0.49
CA GLU A 347 -29.29 28.04 0.70
C GLU A 347 -29.51 29.55 0.92
N ARG A 348 -29.44 30.36 -0.14
CA ARG A 348 -29.67 31.81 -0.07
C ARG A 348 -31.09 32.16 0.41
N LEU A 349 -32.09 31.38 -0.01
CA LEU A 349 -33.50 31.64 0.30
C LEU A 349 -33.93 31.09 1.66
N LEU A 350 -33.48 29.88 2.00
CA LEU A 350 -33.95 29.14 3.18
C LEU A 350 -33.00 29.25 4.38
N GLY A 351 -31.73 29.60 4.13
CA GLY A 351 -30.65 29.52 5.11
C GLY A 351 -30.15 28.08 5.31
N ALA A 352 -28.87 27.97 5.68
CA ALA A 352 -28.19 26.68 5.84
C ALA A 352 -28.88 25.72 6.85
N PRO A 353 -29.30 26.14 8.07
CA PRO A 353 -29.88 25.21 9.04
C PRO A 353 -31.18 24.55 8.56
N LEU A 354 -32.05 25.33 7.89
CA LEU A 354 -33.31 24.84 7.38
C LEU A 354 -33.10 23.90 6.19
N LEU A 355 -32.19 24.24 5.27
CA LEU A 355 -31.89 23.42 4.11
C LEU A 355 -31.26 22.07 4.50
N THR A 356 -30.33 22.06 5.46
CA THR A 356 -29.76 20.82 6.01
C THR A 356 -30.84 19.93 6.64
N ARG A 357 -31.81 20.52 7.36
CA ARG A 357 -32.93 19.77 7.96
C ARG A 357 -33.88 19.20 6.92
N LEU A 358 -34.28 20.02 5.93
CA LEU A 358 -35.20 19.60 4.87
C LEU A 358 -34.57 18.51 4.00
N SER A 359 -33.33 18.69 3.57
CA SER A 359 -32.59 17.67 2.82
C SER A 359 -32.35 16.40 3.63
N GLY A 360 -32.17 16.48 4.96
CA GLY A 360 -32.14 15.33 5.85
C GLY A 360 -33.47 14.56 5.87
N GLY A 361 -34.60 15.26 5.85
CA GLY A 361 -35.93 14.66 5.69
C GLY A 361 -36.08 13.93 4.35
N VAL A 362 -35.66 14.56 3.25
CA VAL A 362 -35.66 13.95 1.90
C VAL A 362 -34.74 12.73 1.85
N ARG A 363 -33.55 12.79 2.45
CA ARG A 363 -32.64 11.65 2.56
C ARG A 363 -33.30 10.47 3.29
N LYS A 364 -34.00 10.72 4.39
CA LYS A 364 -34.71 9.69 5.15
C LYS A 364 -35.84 9.04 4.33
N VAL A 365 -36.68 9.85 3.69
CA VAL A 365 -37.80 9.36 2.86
C VAL A 365 -37.31 8.61 1.62
N SER A 366 -36.19 9.03 1.03
CA SER A 366 -35.59 8.37 -0.13
C SER A 366 -34.79 7.11 0.20
N GLY A 367 -34.71 6.71 1.48
CA GLY A 367 -33.90 5.57 1.92
C GLY A 367 -32.40 5.77 1.68
N GLY A 368 -31.92 7.02 1.75
CA GLY A 368 -30.51 7.36 1.53
C GLY A 368 -30.09 7.59 0.08
N ARG A 369 -31.01 7.50 -0.89
CA ARG A 369 -30.70 7.73 -2.32
C ARG A 369 -30.36 9.19 -2.64
N VAL A 370 -30.92 10.13 -1.89
CA VAL A 370 -30.59 11.56 -1.99
C VAL A 370 -29.66 11.92 -0.85
N ALA A 371 -28.50 12.49 -1.17
CA ALA A 371 -27.56 12.97 -0.16
C ALA A 371 -28.15 14.15 0.61
N GLN A 372 -27.80 14.24 1.89
CA GLN A 372 -28.14 15.41 2.69
C GLN A 372 -27.29 16.59 2.21
N TRP A 373 -27.89 17.78 2.16
CA TRP A 373 -27.16 19.00 1.84
C TRP A 373 -26.34 19.46 3.06
N ASP A 374 -25.13 19.91 2.79
CA ASP A 374 -24.18 20.41 3.78
C ASP A 374 -23.72 21.84 3.42
N PRO A 375 -23.49 22.74 4.41
CA PRO A 375 -22.96 24.10 4.15
C PRO A 375 -21.62 24.14 3.41
N SER A 376 -20.85 23.06 3.44
CA SER A 376 -19.60 22.92 2.69
C SER A 376 -19.81 22.54 1.22
N LEU A 377 -21.05 22.40 0.74
CA LEU A 377 -21.31 22.06 -0.66
C LEU A 377 -20.81 23.21 -1.57
N PRO A 378 -20.05 22.89 -2.64
CA PRO A 378 -19.45 23.91 -3.49
C PRO A 378 -20.47 24.71 -4.29
N GLN A 379 -20.14 25.95 -4.59
CA GLN A 379 -20.88 26.77 -5.55
C GLN A 379 -20.57 26.35 -7.00
N PRO A 380 -21.43 26.63 -7.98
CA PRO A 380 -21.11 26.36 -9.39
C PRO A 380 -20.02 27.31 -9.89
N VAL A 381 -19.03 26.78 -10.62
CA VAL A 381 -18.06 27.61 -11.34
C VAL A 381 -18.66 28.11 -12.66
N ARG A 382 -18.53 29.41 -12.91
CA ARG A 382 -18.84 30.04 -14.21
C ARG A 382 -17.54 30.23 -14.98
N PHE A 383 -17.05 29.16 -15.60
CA PHE A 383 -15.90 29.22 -16.48
C PHE A 383 -16.33 28.99 -17.92
N VAL A 384 -15.85 29.83 -18.82
CA VAL A 384 -16.02 29.68 -20.27
C VAL A 384 -14.63 29.40 -20.83
N SER A 385 -14.42 28.18 -21.32
CA SER A 385 -13.16 27.84 -21.99
C SER A 385 -12.99 28.74 -23.22
N PRO A 386 -11.78 29.27 -23.48
CA PRO A 386 -11.49 29.93 -24.75
C PRO A 386 -11.81 28.98 -25.91
N ASN A 387 -12.51 29.48 -26.93
CA ASN A 387 -12.94 28.68 -28.10
C ASN A 387 -11.82 28.51 -29.14
N ALA A 388 -10.71 29.24 -29.02
CA ALA A 388 -9.59 29.20 -29.95
C ALA A 388 -8.26 29.29 -29.19
N PRO A 389 -7.16 28.72 -29.72
CA PRO A 389 -5.83 28.94 -29.19
C PRO A 389 -5.52 30.44 -29.20
N GLU A 390 -5.16 31.00 -28.05
CA GLU A 390 -4.70 32.38 -28.02
C GLU A 390 -3.42 32.52 -28.87
N PRO A 391 -3.30 33.59 -29.68
CA PRO A 391 -2.07 33.91 -30.38
C PRO A 391 -0.90 33.94 -29.38
N SER A 392 0.28 33.47 -29.79
CA SER A 392 1.44 33.56 -28.90
C SER A 392 1.74 35.03 -28.61
N ASP A 393 1.85 35.37 -27.32
CA ASP A 393 2.21 36.71 -26.85
C ASP A 393 3.72 36.82 -26.53
N GLY A 394 4.52 35.83 -26.94
CA GLY A 394 5.97 35.75 -26.71
C GLY A 394 6.37 35.12 -25.37
N ARG A 395 5.44 34.89 -24.42
CA ARG A 395 5.74 34.18 -23.17
C ARG A 395 5.87 32.67 -23.39
N PRO A 396 6.62 31.95 -22.53
CA PRO A 396 6.57 30.49 -22.50
C PRO A 396 5.13 30.02 -22.22
N ARG A 397 4.70 28.96 -22.90
CA ARG A 397 3.34 28.43 -22.76
C ARG A 397 3.28 27.32 -21.72
N VAL A 398 2.13 27.21 -21.07
CA VAL A 398 1.77 26.06 -20.22
C VAL A 398 0.35 25.63 -20.58
N VAL A 399 0.16 24.34 -20.81
CA VAL A 399 -1.18 23.78 -21.00
C VAL A 399 -1.80 23.56 -19.63
N TYR A 400 -2.86 24.30 -19.30
CA TYR A 400 -3.60 24.11 -18.07
C TYR A 400 -4.74 23.10 -18.28
N LEU A 401 -4.51 21.88 -17.82
CA LEU A 401 -5.55 20.86 -17.63
C LEU A 401 -6.31 21.12 -16.33
N ALA A 402 -7.31 22.00 -16.40
CA ALA A 402 -8.26 22.16 -15.30
C ALA A 402 -9.16 20.92 -15.19
N ALA A 403 -9.09 20.22 -14.06
CA ALA A 403 -9.87 19.02 -13.84
C ALA A 403 -11.38 19.29 -13.92
N CYS A 404 -12.16 18.25 -14.21
CA CYS A 404 -13.61 18.37 -14.33
C CYS A 404 -14.25 18.90 -13.03
N VAL A 405 -13.69 18.55 -11.87
CA VAL A 405 -14.12 19.09 -10.57
C VAL A 405 -13.80 20.58 -10.44
N SER A 406 -12.60 21.02 -10.76
CA SER A 406 -12.16 22.42 -10.59
C SER A 406 -12.91 23.42 -11.47
N ARG A 407 -13.37 22.97 -12.64
CA ARG A 407 -14.17 23.81 -13.56
C ARG A 407 -15.68 23.69 -13.34
N THR A 408 -16.13 22.89 -12.38
CA THR A 408 -17.55 22.68 -12.05
C THR A 408 -17.88 23.10 -10.63
N MET A 409 -17.00 22.85 -9.67
CA MET A 409 -17.14 23.07 -8.23
C MET A 409 -16.21 24.20 -7.77
N GLY A 410 -16.80 25.27 -7.26
CA GLY A 410 -16.11 26.44 -6.71
C GLY A 410 -16.12 26.44 -5.18
N PRO A 411 -15.60 27.49 -4.54
CA PRO A 411 -15.62 27.61 -3.08
C PRO A 411 -17.05 27.55 -2.53
N ALA A 412 -17.21 27.00 -1.33
CA ALA A 412 -18.48 27.00 -0.63
C ALA A 412 -18.86 28.43 -0.24
N ARG A 413 -20.15 28.68 0.00
CA ARG A 413 -20.64 30.05 0.30
C ARG A 413 -20.03 30.62 1.59
N GLY A 414 -19.70 29.75 2.55
CA GLY A 414 -19.07 30.12 3.82
C GLY A 414 -17.56 30.33 3.77
N ASP A 415 -16.89 30.02 2.67
CA ASP A 415 -15.43 30.10 2.58
C ASP A 415 -14.94 31.55 2.56
N LYS A 416 -13.82 31.82 3.22
CA LYS A 416 -13.19 33.16 3.22
C LYS A 416 -12.74 33.57 1.81
N ALA A 417 -12.21 32.61 1.04
CA ALA A 417 -11.79 32.82 -0.34
C ALA A 417 -12.93 32.40 -1.27
N GLN A 418 -13.39 33.33 -2.11
CA GLN A 418 -14.50 33.11 -3.05
C GLN A 418 -14.03 32.98 -4.52
N GLU A 419 -12.73 33.12 -4.78
CA GLU A 419 -12.16 32.93 -6.11
C GLU A 419 -12.05 31.43 -6.45
N PRO A 420 -12.61 30.95 -7.58
CA PRO A 420 -12.49 29.56 -7.98
C PRO A 420 -11.04 29.12 -8.24
N LEU A 421 -10.73 27.85 -7.93
CA LEU A 421 -9.39 27.29 -8.10
C LEU A 421 -8.83 27.46 -9.53
N ILE A 422 -9.69 27.36 -10.55
CA ILE A 422 -9.29 27.55 -11.94
C ILE A 422 -8.75 28.96 -12.23
N GLU A 423 -9.36 29.99 -11.63
CA GLU A 423 -8.89 31.37 -11.80
C GLU A 423 -7.65 31.66 -10.97
N VAL A 424 -7.59 31.16 -9.73
CA VAL A 424 -6.41 31.26 -8.87
C VAL A 424 -5.20 30.62 -9.56
N THR A 425 -5.39 29.43 -10.14
CA THR A 425 -4.33 28.69 -10.85
C THR A 425 -3.89 29.42 -12.10
N ARG A 426 -4.82 29.89 -12.94
CA ARG A 426 -4.49 30.69 -14.13
C ARG A 426 -3.67 31.92 -13.74
N ARG A 427 -4.12 32.68 -12.74
CA ARG A 427 -3.43 33.87 -12.23
C ARG A 427 -2.04 33.55 -11.67
N LEU A 428 -1.88 32.41 -10.98
CA LEU A 428 -0.59 31.94 -10.48
C LEU A 428 0.40 31.66 -11.63
N LEU A 429 -0.05 30.94 -12.65
CA LEU A 429 0.77 30.61 -13.82
C LEU A 429 1.15 31.87 -14.62
N GLU A 430 0.21 32.78 -14.82
CA GLU A 430 0.46 34.07 -15.47
C GLU A 430 1.43 34.95 -14.67
N LYS A 431 1.30 34.97 -13.33
CA LYS A 431 2.24 35.66 -12.44
C LYS A 431 3.66 35.07 -12.57
N GLY A 432 3.77 33.76 -12.79
CA GLY A 432 5.03 33.07 -13.10
C GLY A 432 5.57 33.32 -14.51
N GLY A 433 4.96 34.22 -15.28
CA GLY A 433 5.42 34.62 -16.62
C GLY A 433 5.03 33.64 -17.72
N TYR A 434 4.04 32.76 -17.50
CA TYR A 434 3.54 31.85 -18.53
C TYR A 434 2.31 32.41 -19.25
N GLN A 435 2.20 32.08 -20.55
CA GLN A 435 0.94 32.12 -21.28
C GLN A 435 0.16 30.83 -20.99
N VAL A 436 -1.04 30.96 -20.42
CA VAL A 436 -1.90 29.81 -20.10
C VAL A 436 -2.72 29.41 -21.33
N VAL A 437 -2.70 28.13 -21.67
CA VAL A 437 -3.42 27.56 -22.82
C VAL A 437 -4.33 26.45 -22.33
N TYR A 438 -5.56 26.40 -22.82
CA TYR A 438 -6.51 25.32 -22.51
C TYR A 438 -6.66 24.36 -23.68
N PRO A 439 -6.84 23.06 -23.41
CA PRO A 439 -7.28 22.11 -24.43
C PRO A 439 -8.64 22.48 -25.03
N GLU A 440 -8.80 22.26 -26.33
CA GLU A 440 -10.08 22.44 -27.02
C GLU A 440 -11.18 21.55 -26.41
N ALA A 441 -12.41 22.06 -26.41
CA ALA A 441 -13.58 21.36 -25.89
C ALA A 441 -13.37 20.80 -24.45
N LEU A 442 -12.69 21.56 -23.59
CA LEU A 442 -12.31 21.15 -22.23
C LEU A 442 -13.47 20.53 -21.43
N ASP A 443 -14.69 21.06 -21.54
CA ASP A 443 -15.88 20.53 -20.86
C ASP A 443 -16.24 19.10 -21.29
N SER A 444 -15.81 18.65 -22.46
CA SER A 444 -15.97 17.27 -22.93
C SER A 444 -14.86 16.34 -22.41
N LEU A 445 -13.74 16.84 -21.89
CA LEU A 445 -12.57 16.02 -21.54
C LEU A 445 -12.62 15.50 -20.09
N CYS A 446 -12.15 14.28 -19.83
CA CYS A 446 -12.07 13.70 -18.50
C CYS A 446 -10.87 12.77 -18.41
N CYS A 447 -10.20 12.70 -17.25
CA CYS A 447 -9.12 11.75 -17.00
C CYS A 447 -9.58 10.29 -16.91
N GLY A 448 -10.90 10.03 -16.83
CA GLY A 448 -11.47 8.70 -16.68
C GLY A 448 -11.61 8.22 -15.23
N GLN A 449 -11.02 8.92 -14.25
CA GLN A 449 -11.02 8.53 -12.83
C GLN A 449 -12.41 8.17 -12.27
N PRO A 450 -13.50 8.95 -12.52
CA PRO A 450 -14.82 8.63 -11.98
C PRO A 450 -15.38 7.30 -12.50
N PHE A 451 -15.11 6.99 -13.78
CA PHE A 451 -15.54 5.76 -14.42
C PHE A 451 -14.73 4.56 -13.91
N ALA A 452 -13.39 4.69 -13.89
CA ALA A 452 -12.50 3.65 -13.38
C ALA A 452 -12.84 3.28 -11.92
N SER A 453 -13.07 4.29 -11.08
CA SER A 453 -13.40 4.09 -9.66
C SER A 453 -14.74 3.38 -9.45
N LYS A 454 -15.69 3.51 -10.39
CA LYS A 454 -17.04 2.94 -10.31
C LYS A 454 -17.20 1.62 -11.05
N GLY A 455 -16.12 1.04 -11.60
CA GLY A 455 -16.17 -0.24 -12.32
C GLY A 455 -16.56 -0.10 -13.80
N TYR A 456 -16.18 1.00 -14.45
CA TYR A 456 -16.46 1.28 -15.86
C TYR A 456 -15.15 1.51 -16.64
N PRO A 457 -14.30 0.47 -16.81
CA PRO A 457 -12.95 0.62 -17.38
C PRO A 457 -12.96 1.08 -18.84
N ASP A 458 -13.90 0.62 -19.66
CA ASP A 458 -13.98 0.99 -21.08
C ASP A 458 -14.26 2.49 -21.28
N GLN A 459 -15.17 3.04 -20.46
CA GLN A 459 -15.49 4.46 -20.46
C GLN A 459 -14.31 5.27 -19.93
N ALA A 460 -13.62 4.76 -18.90
CA ALA A 460 -12.42 5.39 -18.38
C ALA A 460 -11.34 5.49 -19.46
N ALA A 461 -11.08 4.40 -20.19
CA ALA A 461 -10.13 4.34 -21.29
C ALA A 461 -10.53 5.30 -22.42
N THR A 462 -11.78 5.26 -22.88
CA THR A 462 -12.30 6.15 -23.93
C THR A 462 -12.08 7.63 -23.57
N LYS A 463 -12.43 8.04 -22.34
CA LYS A 463 -12.22 9.42 -21.90
C LYS A 463 -10.75 9.80 -21.79
N LYS A 464 -9.91 8.86 -21.32
CA LYS A 464 -8.46 9.05 -21.23
C LYS A 464 -7.87 9.29 -22.63
N ASP A 465 -8.24 8.50 -23.63
CA ASP A 465 -7.73 8.62 -24.99
C ASP A 465 -8.15 9.93 -25.67
N GLU A 466 -9.41 10.34 -25.47
CA GLU A 466 -9.90 11.66 -25.90
C GLU A 466 -9.09 12.81 -25.26
N LEU A 467 -8.79 12.69 -23.97
CA LEU A 467 -8.00 13.68 -23.23
C LEU A 467 -6.55 13.73 -23.72
N ILE A 468 -5.86 12.59 -23.85
CA ILE A 468 -4.47 12.55 -24.36
C ILE A 468 -4.40 13.16 -25.76
N SER A 469 -5.35 12.83 -26.64
CA SER A 469 -5.45 13.41 -27.98
C SER A 469 -5.59 14.94 -27.96
N ALA A 470 -6.39 15.48 -27.04
CA ALA A 470 -6.56 16.93 -26.88
C ALA A 470 -5.30 17.60 -26.29
N LEU A 471 -4.63 16.94 -25.36
CA LEU A 471 -3.39 17.44 -24.74
C LEU A 471 -2.24 17.47 -25.75
N LEU A 472 -2.11 16.48 -26.64
CA LEU A 472 -1.13 16.48 -27.73
C LEU A 472 -1.29 17.72 -28.62
N ARG A 473 -2.52 18.04 -29.03
CA ARG A 473 -2.80 19.24 -29.83
C ARG A 473 -2.50 20.51 -29.06
N ALA A 474 -2.96 20.60 -27.80
CA ALA A 474 -2.78 21.79 -26.98
C ALA A 474 -1.31 22.08 -26.65
N SER A 475 -0.51 21.02 -26.47
CA SER A 475 0.91 21.10 -26.08
C SER A 475 1.89 21.17 -27.24
N ARG A 476 1.40 21.28 -28.49
CA ARG A 476 2.24 21.25 -29.70
C ARG A 476 3.09 19.97 -29.78
N ASN A 477 2.44 18.83 -29.53
CA ASN A 477 3.06 17.49 -29.45
C ASN A 477 4.11 17.37 -28.33
N GLY A 478 3.76 17.81 -27.11
CA GLY A 478 4.59 17.64 -25.92
C GLY A 478 5.65 18.72 -25.69
N VAL A 479 5.74 19.74 -26.56
CA VAL A 479 6.67 20.87 -26.40
C VAL A 479 6.30 21.71 -25.18
N ASP A 480 5.01 21.97 -24.96
CA ASP A 480 4.54 22.74 -23.81
C ASP A 480 4.27 21.82 -22.61
N PRO A 481 4.76 22.16 -21.41
CA PRO A 481 4.46 21.39 -20.21
C PRO A 481 2.96 21.49 -19.87
N ILE A 482 2.42 20.43 -19.29
CA ILE A 482 1.01 20.34 -18.90
C ILE A 482 0.91 20.42 -17.39
N TYR A 483 0.22 21.45 -16.89
CA TYR A 483 -0.16 21.60 -15.49
C TYR A 483 -1.56 21.00 -15.28
N CYS A 484 -1.71 20.05 -14.36
CA CYS A 484 -3.01 19.58 -13.92
C CYS A 484 -3.25 19.99 -12.45
N ASP A 485 -4.39 20.63 -12.18
CA ASP A 485 -4.70 21.15 -10.84
C ASP A 485 -5.12 20.09 -9.81
N THR A 486 -5.24 18.83 -10.22
CA THR A 486 -5.58 17.73 -9.32
C THR A 486 -4.66 16.52 -9.55
N SER A 487 -3.96 16.11 -8.49
CA SER A 487 -3.05 14.96 -8.56
C SER A 487 -3.73 13.63 -8.88
N PRO A 488 -5.00 13.35 -8.53
CA PRO A 488 -5.68 12.14 -9.01
C PRO A 488 -5.83 12.09 -10.53
N CYS A 489 -6.14 13.22 -11.17
CA CYS A 489 -6.22 13.27 -12.64
C CYS A 489 -4.83 13.08 -13.25
N THR A 490 -3.81 13.67 -12.64
CA THR A 490 -2.40 13.52 -13.03
C THR A 490 -1.98 12.05 -12.99
N LEU A 491 -2.17 11.37 -11.86
CA LEU A 491 -1.81 9.97 -11.67
C LEU A 491 -2.57 9.05 -12.64
N GLN A 492 -3.87 9.28 -12.83
CA GLN A 492 -4.74 8.46 -13.68
C GLN A 492 -4.31 8.42 -15.15
N ILE A 493 -3.67 9.49 -15.64
CA ILE A 493 -3.24 9.58 -17.04
C ILE A 493 -1.73 9.55 -17.22
N ARG A 494 -0.95 9.43 -16.14
CA ARG A 494 0.52 9.53 -16.17
C ARG A 494 1.15 8.60 -17.21
N GLU A 495 0.83 7.31 -17.13
CA GLU A 495 1.38 6.29 -18.03
C GLU A 495 1.04 6.60 -19.50
N ALA A 496 -0.23 6.90 -19.81
CA ALA A 496 -0.66 7.25 -21.16
C ALA A 496 -0.06 8.58 -21.66
N ALA A 497 0.22 9.51 -20.75
CA ALA A 497 0.90 10.77 -21.08
C ALA A 497 2.38 10.54 -21.39
N GLU A 498 3.07 9.71 -20.60
CA GLU A 498 4.47 9.33 -20.82
C GLU A 498 4.64 8.58 -22.15
N GLU A 499 3.77 7.62 -22.45
CA GLU A 499 3.75 6.89 -23.74
C GLU A 499 3.52 7.83 -24.92
N ALA A 500 2.73 8.89 -24.73
CA ALA A 500 2.46 9.91 -25.75
C ALA A 500 3.54 11.00 -25.84
N GLY A 501 4.60 10.94 -25.03
CA GLY A 501 5.67 11.95 -25.00
C GLY A 501 5.24 13.29 -24.39
N LEU A 502 4.24 13.29 -23.53
CA LEU A 502 3.73 14.49 -22.85
C LEU A 502 4.42 14.68 -21.49
N THR A 503 4.81 15.91 -21.18
CA THR A 503 5.37 16.24 -19.86
C THR A 503 4.27 16.77 -18.94
N LEU A 504 3.84 15.94 -17.99
CA LEU A 504 2.72 16.22 -17.09
C LEU A 504 3.18 16.51 -15.66
N PHE A 505 2.58 17.53 -15.05
CA PHE A 505 2.87 17.94 -13.68
C PHE A 505 1.60 18.09 -12.85
N ASP A 506 1.67 17.64 -11.60
CA ASP A 506 0.72 18.06 -10.56
C ASP A 506 1.14 19.45 -10.01
N PRO A 507 0.32 20.08 -9.15
CA PRO A 507 0.61 21.41 -8.63
C PRO A 507 1.94 21.49 -7.88
N VAL A 508 2.25 20.50 -7.03
CA VAL A 508 3.43 20.54 -6.17
C VAL A 508 4.70 20.47 -7.01
N ARG A 509 4.77 19.51 -7.95
CA ARG A 509 5.93 19.34 -8.82
C ARG A 509 6.12 20.53 -9.74
N PHE A 510 5.05 21.06 -10.35
CA PHE A 510 5.17 22.22 -11.23
C PHE A 510 5.65 23.47 -10.48
N ILE A 511 5.10 23.73 -9.29
CA ILE A 511 5.52 24.88 -8.49
C ILE A 511 7.01 24.78 -8.17
N ARG A 512 7.47 23.62 -7.70
CA ARG A 512 8.88 23.37 -7.39
C ARG A 512 9.79 23.54 -8.60
N ASP A 513 9.43 22.94 -9.74
CA ASP A 513 10.32 22.81 -10.91
C ASP A 513 10.29 24.06 -11.82
N HIS A 514 9.18 24.83 -11.82
CA HIS A 514 8.96 25.89 -12.82
C HIS A 514 8.61 27.26 -12.23
N LEU A 515 8.03 27.34 -11.03
CA LEU A 515 7.55 28.60 -10.46
C LEU A 515 8.38 29.10 -9.28
N TYR A 516 9.12 28.21 -8.60
CA TYR A 516 9.84 28.56 -7.37
C TYR A 516 10.85 29.69 -7.57
N GLU A 517 11.60 29.68 -8.67
CA GLU A 517 12.55 30.74 -9.02
C GLU A 517 11.91 31.96 -9.71
N ARG A 518 10.62 31.87 -10.07
CA ARG A 518 9.90 32.91 -10.83
C ARG A 518 8.93 33.73 -9.98
N LEU A 519 8.71 33.34 -8.74
CA LEU A 519 7.75 33.94 -7.84
C LEU A 519 8.42 34.31 -6.52
N ASP A 520 8.02 35.45 -5.97
CA ASP A 520 8.36 35.82 -4.60
C ASP A 520 7.36 35.20 -3.63
N PHE A 521 7.88 34.52 -2.60
CA PHE A 521 7.10 33.87 -1.55
C PHE A 521 7.28 34.61 -0.23
N GLU A 522 6.19 35.14 0.31
CA GLU A 522 6.15 35.75 1.63
C GLU A 522 5.57 34.75 2.65
N PRO A 523 6.31 34.39 3.71
CA PRO A 523 5.80 33.48 4.73
C PRO A 523 4.64 34.08 5.52
N GLU A 524 3.51 33.38 5.52
CA GLU A 524 2.32 33.72 6.33
C GLU A 524 2.37 33.01 7.70
N GLN A 525 1.99 33.71 8.77
CA GLN A 525 1.91 33.14 10.12
C GLN A 525 0.61 32.37 10.38
N THR A 526 -0.29 32.32 9.39
CA THR A 526 -1.57 31.63 9.51
C THR A 526 -1.32 30.12 9.59
N PRO A 527 -1.80 29.43 10.64
CA PRO A 527 -1.72 27.97 10.69
C PRO A 527 -2.53 27.36 9.53
N LEU A 528 -1.88 26.50 8.73
CA LEU A 528 -2.52 25.78 7.64
C LEU A 528 -2.53 24.29 7.94
N ALA A 529 -3.70 23.66 7.77
CA ALA A 529 -3.82 22.21 7.73
C ALA A 529 -3.66 21.74 6.28
N VAL A 530 -2.60 20.98 5.99
CA VAL A 530 -2.34 20.47 4.65
C VAL A 530 -2.72 19.00 4.59
N HIS A 531 -3.65 18.65 3.70
CA HIS A 531 -3.97 17.26 3.38
C HIS A 531 -3.17 16.82 2.15
N VAL A 532 -2.14 16.01 2.35
CA VAL A 532 -1.40 15.38 1.26
C VAL A 532 -2.26 14.25 0.69
N THR A 533 -2.71 14.42 -0.55
CA THR A 533 -3.59 13.43 -1.19
C THR A 533 -2.83 12.15 -1.50
N CYS A 534 -3.56 11.04 -1.56
CA CYS A 534 -2.99 9.73 -1.88
C CYS A 534 -2.22 9.74 -3.20
N SER A 535 -2.77 10.41 -4.23
CA SER A 535 -2.16 10.46 -5.55
C SER A 535 -0.84 11.22 -5.58
N THR A 536 -0.67 12.26 -4.76
CA THR A 536 0.60 12.98 -4.64
C THR A 536 1.69 12.12 -3.98
N GLN A 537 1.33 11.11 -3.18
CA GLN A 537 2.33 10.15 -2.67
C GLN A 537 2.82 9.16 -3.75
N HIS A 538 2.09 9.02 -4.87
CA HIS A 538 2.46 8.14 -5.98
C HIS A 538 3.22 8.86 -7.11
N LEU A 539 3.17 10.19 -7.14
CA LEU A 539 3.79 11.08 -8.13
C LEU A 539 5.13 11.58 -7.59
#